data_AF-A0A2N2E9C0-F1
#
_entry.id   AF-A0A2N2E9C0-F1
#
_cell.length_a   1.000
_cell.length_b   1.000
_cell.length_c   1.000
_cell.angle_alpha   90.00
_cell.angle_beta   90.00
_cell.angle_gamma   90.00
#
_symmetry.space_group_name_H-M   'P 1'
#
loop_
_entity.id
_entity.type
_entity.pdbx_description
1 polymer ?
#
loop_
_entity_poly.entity_id
_entity_poly.type
_entity_poly.pdbx_seq_one_letter_code
_entity_poly.pdbx_strand_id
1 'polypeptide(L)'
;MSKLKPFHESIVDAIDLCQEKDIFILSSILVNTKIPKNHNVIIAAWEKKIEELSCPDYDVVDAILEQKKEAEEKSVDVTFLTDDPKIKSQLMQLGHSFSQVVAENNADLAESIRQEALMLKGETK
;
A
#
# COMPACT_ATOMS: atom_id res chain seq x y z
N MET A 1 25.01 8.34 -21.78
CA MET A 1 24.02 7.31 -21.41
C MET A 1 23.01 7.96 -20.49
N SER A 2 21.73 8.00 -20.86
CA SER A 2 20.69 8.57 -19.98
C SER A 2 20.53 7.65 -18.76
N LYS A 3 20.60 8.22 -17.55
CA LYS A 3 20.31 7.46 -16.33
C LYS A 3 18.86 6.98 -16.39
N LEU A 4 18.64 5.68 -16.19
CA LEU A 4 17.30 5.12 -16.07
C LEU A 4 16.64 5.70 -14.82
N LYS A 5 15.40 6.20 -14.98
CA LYS A 5 14.60 6.67 -13.84
C LYS A 5 14.10 5.45 -13.06
N PRO A 6 13.96 5.53 -11.73
CA PRO A 6 13.23 4.53 -10.97
C PRO A 6 11.80 4.32 -11.48
N PHE A 7 11.27 3.10 -11.37
CA PHE A 7 9.98 2.73 -11.97
C PHE A 7 8.82 3.65 -11.56
N HIS A 8 8.66 3.94 -10.26
CA HIS A 8 7.58 4.82 -9.74
C HIS A 8 7.67 6.28 -10.22
N GLU A 9 8.80 6.70 -10.78
CA GLU A 9 8.98 8.02 -11.42
C GLU A 9 8.61 7.99 -12.91
N SER A 10 8.43 6.81 -13.50
CA SER A 10 8.01 6.62 -14.90
C SER A 10 6.53 6.24 -15.04
N ILE A 11 5.84 5.90 -13.95
CA ILE A 11 4.43 5.48 -13.98
C ILE A 11 3.54 6.59 -14.53
N VAL A 12 3.73 7.83 -14.08
CA VAL A 12 2.92 8.97 -14.55
C VAL A 12 3.13 9.20 -16.05
N ASP A 13 4.38 9.14 -16.52
CA ASP A 13 4.72 9.23 -17.95
C ASP A 13 4.00 8.11 -18.74
N ALA A 14 3.95 6.88 -18.20
CA ALA A 14 3.29 5.75 -18.83
C ALA A 14 1.76 5.89 -18.85
N ILE A 15 1.16 6.39 -17.77
CA ILE A 15 -0.27 6.69 -17.69
C ILE A 15 -0.63 7.72 -18.76
N ASP A 16 0.09 8.83 -18.85
CA ASP A 16 -0.21 9.90 -19.81
C ASP A 16 -0.17 9.43 -21.27
N LEU A 17 0.75 8.52 -21.60
CA LEU A 17 0.91 7.95 -22.93
C LEU A 17 -0.05 6.78 -23.23
N CYS A 18 -0.74 6.26 -22.22
CA CYS A 18 -1.64 5.11 -22.34
C CYS A 18 -2.82 5.43 -23.27
N GLN A 19 -3.11 4.52 -24.21
CA GLN A 19 -4.33 4.56 -25.02
C GLN A 19 -5.39 3.63 -24.43
N GLU A 20 -6.64 3.72 -24.91
CA GLU A 20 -7.76 2.88 -24.47
C GLU A 20 -7.45 1.38 -24.51
N LYS A 21 -6.79 0.90 -25.56
CA LYS A 21 -6.39 -0.51 -25.69
C LYS A 21 -5.37 -0.97 -24.64
N ASP A 22 -4.60 -0.03 -24.07
CA ASP A 22 -3.50 -0.31 -23.15
C ASP A 22 -3.96 -0.23 -21.69
N ILE A 23 -5.12 0.41 -21.43
CA ILE A 23 -5.60 0.75 -20.08
C ILE A 23 -5.75 -0.47 -19.18
N PHE A 24 -6.25 -1.58 -19.74
CA PHE A 24 -6.45 -2.83 -19.00
C PHE A 24 -5.13 -3.50 -18.60
N ILE A 25 -4.11 -3.43 -19.47
CA ILE A 25 -2.80 -3.98 -19.16
C ILE A 25 -2.12 -3.11 -18.11
N LEU A 26 -2.24 -1.79 -18.25
CA LEU A 26 -1.64 -0.84 -17.32
C LEU A 26 -2.28 -0.95 -15.92
N SER A 27 -3.61 -1.07 -15.82
CA SER A 27 -4.28 -1.28 -14.53
C SER A 27 -3.79 -2.55 -13.83
N SER A 28 -3.70 -3.66 -14.58
CA SER A 28 -3.18 -4.92 -14.05
C SER A 28 -1.76 -4.78 -13.51
N ILE A 29 -0.88 -4.06 -14.21
CA ILE A 29 0.48 -3.79 -13.74
C ILE A 29 0.46 -2.94 -12.46
N LEU A 30 -0.35 -1.88 -12.40
CA LEU A 30 -0.41 -0.99 -11.24
C LEU A 30 -0.92 -1.70 -9.99
N VAL A 31 -1.95 -2.53 -10.12
CA VAL A 31 -2.52 -3.32 -9.01
C VAL A 31 -1.52 -4.35 -8.48
N ASN A 32 -0.78 -5.02 -9.37
CA ASN A 32 0.09 -6.14 -9.00
C ASN A 32 1.55 -5.74 -8.71
N THR A 33 1.90 -4.45 -8.84
CA THR A 33 3.26 -3.97 -8.64
C THR A 33 3.37 -3.17 -7.34
N LYS A 34 4.44 -3.45 -6.58
CA LYS A 34 4.77 -2.68 -5.38
C LYS A 34 5.35 -1.32 -5.75
N ILE A 35 4.64 -0.27 -5.41
CA ILE A 35 4.98 1.13 -5.63
C ILE A 35 5.41 1.74 -4.28
N PRO A 36 6.68 2.10 -4.10
CA PRO A 36 7.18 2.53 -2.79
C PRO A 36 6.86 3.99 -2.44
N LYS A 37 6.58 4.84 -3.43
CA LYS A 37 6.34 6.28 -3.25
C LYS A 37 5.57 6.88 -4.41
N ASN A 38 5.18 8.15 -4.27
CA ASN A 38 4.41 8.95 -5.24
C ASN A 38 2.95 8.51 -5.43
N HIS A 39 2.36 7.78 -4.48
CA HIS A 39 1.00 7.25 -4.57
C HIS A 39 -0.06 8.30 -4.96
N ASN A 40 -0.07 9.47 -4.30
CA ASN A 40 -1.05 10.53 -4.60
C ASN A 40 -0.94 11.06 -6.04
N VAL A 41 0.28 11.17 -6.57
CA VAL A 41 0.52 11.70 -7.93
C VAL A 41 0.05 10.68 -8.97
N ILE A 42 0.29 9.39 -8.70
CA ILE A 42 -0.15 8.31 -9.57
C ILE A 42 -1.68 8.20 -9.59
N ILE A 43 -2.33 8.29 -8.42
CA ILE A 43 -3.80 8.30 -8.30
C ILE A 43 -4.38 9.45 -9.14
N ALA A 44 -3.90 10.68 -8.96
CA ALA A 44 -4.42 11.83 -9.69
C ALA A 44 -4.22 11.70 -11.22
N ALA A 45 -3.09 11.15 -11.66
CA ALA A 45 -2.84 10.88 -13.07
C ALA A 45 -3.79 9.80 -13.63
N TRP A 46 -4.02 8.75 -12.85
CA TRP A 46 -4.91 7.65 -13.23
C TRP A 46 -6.37 8.09 -13.33
N GLU A 47 -6.90 8.78 -12.31
CA GLU A 47 -8.27 9.30 -12.30
C GLU A 47 -8.55 10.20 -13.51
N LYS A 48 -7.60 11.09 -13.83
CA LYS A 48 -7.67 11.94 -15.03
C LYS A 48 -7.70 11.10 -16.31
N LYS A 49 -6.89 10.04 -16.40
CA LYS A 49 -6.81 9.21 -17.60
C LYS A 49 -8.07 8.37 -17.83
N ILE A 50 -8.64 7.79 -16.78
CA ILE A 50 -9.88 7.00 -16.90
C ILE A 50 -11.08 7.90 -17.23
N GLU A 51 -11.10 9.15 -16.75
CA GLU A 51 -12.09 10.15 -17.16
C GLU A 51 -11.92 10.52 -18.64
N GLU A 52 -10.69 10.83 -19.08
CA GLU A 52 -10.37 11.14 -20.49
C GLU A 52 -10.79 10.02 -21.45
N LEU A 53 -10.60 8.76 -21.04
CA LEU A 53 -10.91 7.58 -21.85
C LEU A 53 -12.30 7.00 -21.59
N SER A 54 -13.10 7.59 -20.68
CA SER A 54 -14.41 7.07 -20.27
C SER A 54 -14.37 5.59 -19.86
N CYS A 55 -13.32 5.20 -19.13
CA CYS A 55 -13.06 3.83 -18.66
C CYS A 55 -13.33 3.71 -17.15
N PRO A 56 -13.60 2.49 -16.64
CA PRO A 56 -13.67 2.25 -15.20
C PRO A 56 -12.27 2.25 -14.56
N ASP A 57 -12.21 2.32 -13.23
CA ASP A 57 -10.96 2.41 -12.47
C ASP A 57 -10.12 1.12 -12.46
N TYR A 58 -10.77 -0.05 -12.56
CA TYR A 58 -10.12 -1.36 -12.45
C TYR A 58 -9.34 -1.58 -11.14
N ASP A 59 -9.89 -1.10 -10.02
CA ASP A 59 -9.37 -1.27 -8.65
C ASP A 59 -7.98 -0.65 -8.41
N VAL A 60 -7.51 0.23 -9.30
CA VAL A 60 -6.18 0.84 -9.22
C VAL A 60 -6.10 1.82 -8.05
N VAL A 61 -7.13 2.64 -7.83
CA VAL A 61 -7.11 3.64 -6.75
C VAL A 61 -7.04 2.98 -5.39
N ASP A 62 -7.90 1.98 -5.14
CA ASP A 62 -7.92 1.25 -3.87
C ASP A 62 -6.59 0.51 -3.62
N ALA A 63 -6.05 -0.15 -4.64
CA ALA A 63 -4.75 -0.84 -4.54
C ALA A 63 -3.61 0.12 -4.21
N ILE A 64 -3.57 1.32 -4.82
CA ILE A 64 -2.52 2.30 -4.57
C ILE A 64 -2.71 2.98 -3.19
N LEU A 65 -3.94 3.19 -2.74
CA LEU A 65 -4.25 3.70 -1.40
C LEU A 65 -3.83 2.73 -0.29
N GLU A 66 -4.05 1.43 -0.48
CA GLU A 66 -3.57 0.40 0.44
C GLU A 66 -2.04 0.41 0.53
N GLN A 67 -1.35 0.47 -0.62
CA GLN A 67 0.11 0.57 -0.66
C GLN A 67 0.64 1.86 0.00
N LYS A 68 -0.08 2.98 -0.15
CA LYS A 68 0.25 4.24 0.54
C LYS A 68 0.17 4.06 2.05
N LYS A 69 -0.93 3.48 2.55
CA LYS A 69 -1.11 3.21 3.98
C LYS A 69 0.00 2.32 4.53
N GLU A 70 0.35 1.24 3.82
CA GLU A 70 1.46 0.39 4.22
C GLU A 70 2.83 1.10 4.25
N ALA A 71 3.05 2.04 3.32
CA ALA A 71 4.28 2.81 3.27
C ALA A 71 4.38 3.81 4.43
N GLU A 72 3.25 4.42 4.82
CA GLU A 72 3.15 5.35 5.95
C GLU A 72 3.21 4.63 7.31
N GLU A 73 2.60 3.45 7.45
CA GLU A 73 2.66 2.64 8.68
C GLU A 73 4.07 2.10 8.94
N LYS A 74 4.84 1.80 7.89
CA LYS A 74 6.26 1.44 8.02
C LYS A 74 7.16 2.62 8.37
N SER A 75 6.68 3.86 8.26
CA SER A 75 7.45 5.08 8.50
C SER A 75 7.10 5.77 9.82
N VAL A 76 6.75 5.05 10.89
CA VAL A 76 6.64 5.65 12.25
C VAL A 76 8.03 6.14 12.69
N ASP A 77 8.36 7.35 12.27
CA ASP A 77 9.61 8.04 12.53
C ASP A 77 9.49 8.68 13.90
N VAL A 78 9.78 7.92 14.97
CA VAL A 78 9.77 8.39 16.37
C VAL A 78 10.90 9.39 16.68
N THR A 79 11.60 9.88 15.65
CA THR A 79 12.79 10.71 15.74
C THR A 79 12.51 12.17 16.05
N PHE A 80 11.25 12.61 15.93
CA PHE A 80 10.85 13.96 16.35
C PHE A 80 10.76 14.10 17.88
N LEU A 81 10.80 13.00 18.64
CA LEU A 81 10.63 13.03 20.10
C LEU A 81 11.90 13.44 20.86
N THR A 82 13.07 13.35 20.23
CA THR A 82 14.35 13.63 20.89
C THR A 82 15.51 13.70 19.89
N ASP A 83 16.45 14.60 20.13
CA ASP A 83 17.74 14.66 19.41
C ASP A 83 18.79 13.71 20.00
N ASP A 84 18.51 13.06 21.15
CA ASP A 84 19.43 12.11 21.78
C ASP A 84 19.48 10.78 20.98
N PRO A 85 20.65 10.40 20.43
CA PRO A 85 20.78 9.19 19.60
C PRO A 85 20.43 7.88 20.32
N LYS A 86 20.66 7.83 21.65
CA LYS A 86 20.42 6.62 22.45
C LYS A 86 18.93 6.45 22.72
N ILE A 87 18.25 7.55 23.07
CA ILE A 87 16.79 7.54 23.27
C ILE A 87 16.09 7.26 21.93
N LYS A 88 16.58 7.83 20.84
CA LYS A 88 16.10 7.57 19.47
C LYS A 88 16.15 6.08 19.10
N SER A 89 17.26 5.41 19.38
CA SER A 89 17.41 3.97 19.13
C SER A 89 16.45 3.12 19.97
N GLN A 90 16.22 3.50 21.23
CA GLN A 90 15.28 2.79 22.11
C GLN A 90 13.83 2.97 21.65
N LEU A 91 13.46 4.18 21.23
CA LEU A 91 12.12 4.47 20.71
C LEU A 91 11.83 3.69 19.42
N MET A 92 12.80 3.58 18.50
CA MET A 92 12.65 2.76 17.30
C MET A 92 12.45 1.27 17.62
N GLN A 93 13.23 0.72 18.56
CA GLN A 93 13.08 -0.67 18.99
C GLN A 93 11.72 -0.91 19.66
N LEU A 94 11.27 0.04 20.48
CA LEU A 94 9.98 -0.03 21.15
C LEU A 94 8.82 0.03 20.15
N GLY A 95 8.90 0.93 19.17
CA GLY A 95 7.92 1.04 18.08
C GLY A 95 7.82 -0.27 17.30
N HIS A 96 8.96 -0.87 16.94
CA HIS A 96 8.98 -2.14 16.22
C HIS A 96 8.38 -3.30 17.04
N SER A 97 8.74 -3.40 18.32
CA SER A 97 8.19 -4.41 19.23
C SER A 97 6.68 -4.23 19.42
N PHE A 98 6.20 -2.99 19.53
CA PHE A 98 4.77 -2.70 19.67
C PHE A 98 4.00 -3.11 18.41
N SER A 99 4.47 -2.73 17.22
CA SER A 99 3.87 -3.13 15.95
C SER A 99 3.78 -4.65 15.80
N GLN A 100 4.83 -5.38 16.20
CA GLN A 100 4.83 -6.84 16.16
C GLN A 100 3.77 -7.44 17.10
N VAL A 101 3.70 -6.99 18.35
CA VAL A 101 2.72 -7.48 19.33
C VAL A 101 1.28 -7.18 18.89
N VAL A 102 1.02 -6.02 18.30
CA VAL A 102 -0.30 -5.67 17.76
C VAL A 102 -0.67 -6.59 16.60
N ALA A 103 0.27 -6.88 15.69
CA ALA A 103 0.03 -7.78 14.57
C ALA A 103 -0.27 -9.21 15.03
N GLU A 104 0.48 -9.73 16.02
CA GLU A 104 0.27 -11.05 16.62
C GLU A 104 -1.11 -11.14 17.30
N ASN A 105 -1.45 -10.17 18.16
CA ASN A 105 -2.75 -10.16 18.85
C ASN A 105 -3.94 -10.05 17.88
N ASN A 106 -3.79 -9.26 16.80
CA ASN A 106 -4.84 -9.15 15.79
C ASN A 106 -5.03 -10.45 15.01
N ALA A 107 -3.95 -11.17 14.72
CA ALA A 107 -4.01 -12.48 14.06
C ALA A 107 -4.71 -13.51 14.95
N ASP A 108 -4.37 -13.55 16.24
CA ASP A 108 -5.01 -14.44 17.22
C ASP A 108 -6.51 -14.13 17.38
N LEU A 109 -6.87 -12.85 17.43
CA LEU A 109 -8.27 -12.41 17.48
C LEU A 109 -9.03 -12.82 16.22
N ALA A 110 -8.44 -12.63 15.04
CA ALA A 110 -9.05 -13.02 13.76
C ALA A 110 -9.28 -14.54 13.68
N GLU A 111 -8.32 -15.34 14.17
CA GLU A 111 -8.47 -16.80 14.23
C GLU A 111 -9.56 -17.21 15.23
N SER A 112 -9.63 -16.56 16.40
CA SER A 112 -10.68 -16.83 17.39
C SER A 112 -12.08 -16.53 16.84
N ILE A 113 -12.24 -15.39 16.13
CA ILE A 113 -13.49 -15.04 15.45
C ILE A 113 -13.83 -16.07 14.36
N ARG A 114 -12.84 -16.55 13.61
CA ARG A 114 -13.03 -17.57 12.58
C ARG A 114 -13.53 -18.89 13.17
N GLN A 115 -12.93 -19.34 14.28
CA GLN A 115 -13.33 -20.56 14.97
C GLN A 115 -14.76 -20.45 15.54
N GLU A 116 -15.10 -19.32 16.16
CA GLU A 116 -16.45 -19.08 16.68
C GLU A 116 -17.50 -19.02 15.55
N ALA A 117 -17.17 -18.41 14.42
CA ALA A 117 -18.04 -18.38 13.24
C ALA A 117 -18.27 -19.78 12.64
N LEU A 118 -17.27 -20.68 12.67
CA LEU A 118 -17.40 -22.07 12.22
C LEU A 118 -18.29 -22.89 13.17
N MET A 119 -18.12 -22.71 14.48
CA MET A 119 -18.98 -23.31 15.51
C MET A 119 -20.44 -22.90 15.33
N LEU A 120 -20.71 -21.61 15.10
CA LEU A 120 -22.06 -21.08 14.90
C LEU A 120 -22.72 -21.57 13.61
N LYS A 121 -21.93 -21.91 12.58
CA LYS A 121 -22.44 -22.51 11.33
C LYS A 121 -22.75 -24.01 11.45
N GLY A 122 -22.46 -24.63 12.60
CA GLY A 122 -22.63 -26.08 12.79
C GLY A 122 -21.62 -26.92 12.01
N GLU A 123 -20.54 -26.31 11.53
CA GLU A 123 -19.47 -26.97 10.76
C GLU A 123 -18.34 -27.39 11.70
N THR A 124 -18.62 -28.30 12.63
CA THR A 124 -17.56 -28.99 13.39
C THR A 124 -17.62 -30.48 13.13
N LYS A 125 -16.49 -31.03 12.65
CA LYS A 125 -16.21 -32.47 12.73
C LYS A 125 -15.77 -32.84 14.13
#